data_AF-A0A923VD53-F1
#
_entry.id   AF-A0A923VD53-F1
#
_cell.length_a   1.000
_cell.length_b   1.000
_cell.length_c   1.000
_cell.angle_alpha   90.00
_cell.angle_beta   90.00
_cell.angle_gamma   90.00
#
_symmetry.space_group_name_H-M   'P 1'
#
loop_
_entity.id
_entity.type
_entity.pdbx_description
1 polymer ?
#
loop_
_entity_poly.entity_id
_entity_poly.type
_entity_poly.pdbx_seq_one_letter_code
_entity_poly.pdbx_strand_id
1 'polypeptide(L)'
;MDNYDTVTGALNALKAKGYTMDFNLAFDKIICRQNDFCLNPDEFEIMETYRFEGATDPGDEDVVYAVASKDGSIKGVITSAYGMYADTVSSEMIKKLSVHTA
;
A
#
# COMPACT_ATOMS: atom_id res chain seq x y z
N MET A 1 16.01 -3.90 -6.79
CA MET A 1 15.16 -3.22 -5.81
C MET A 1 15.57 -1.77 -5.81
N ASP A 2 14.70 -0.89 -6.29
CA ASP A 2 14.86 0.54 -6.01
C ASP A 2 14.75 0.69 -4.50
N ASN A 3 15.72 1.31 -3.84
CA ASN A 3 15.63 1.63 -2.42
C ASN A 3 15.45 3.13 -2.34
N TYR A 4 14.34 3.57 -1.78
CA TYR A 4 14.05 4.99 -1.63
C TYR A 4 14.40 5.40 -0.20
N ASP A 5 15.03 6.56 -0.04
CA ASP A 5 15.40 7.07 1.28
C ASP A 5 14.21 7.66 2.04
N THR A 6 13.13 8.01 1.33
CA THR A 6 11.94 8.64 1.91
C THR A 6 10.66 8.11 1.28
N VAL A 7 9.59 8.09 2.06
CA VAL A 7 8.22 7.78 1.61
C VAL A 7 7.86 8.63 0.39
N THR A 8 8.12 9.94 0.45
CA THR A 8 7.86 10.88 -0.65
C THR A 8 8.63 10.53 -1.91
N GLY A 9 9.89 10.08 -1.80
CA GLY A 9 10.69 9.61 -2.93
C GLY A 9 10.06 8.41 -3.63
N ALA A 10 9.63 7.41 -2.86
CA ALA A 10 8.96 6.24 -3.39
C ALA A 10 7.63 6.57 -4.05
N LEU A 11 6.80 7.41 -3.42
CA LEU A 11 5.53 7.85 -3.99
C LEU A 11 5.72 8.56 -5.33
N ASN A 12 6.71 9.44 -5.43
CA ASN A 12 7.01 10.14 -6.69
C ASN A 12 7.49 9.18 -7.78
N ALA A 13 8.33 8.21 -7.45
CA ALA A 13 8.79 7.22 -8.42
C ALA A 13 7.68 6.27 -8.87
N LEU A 14 6.83 5.82 -7.94
CA LEU A 14 5.63 5.03 -8.24
C LEU A 14 4.66 5.82 -9.13
N LYS A 15 4.47 7.10 -8.85
CA LYS A 15 3.68 8.00 -9.70
C LYS A 15 4.24 8.08 -11.12
N ALA A 16 5.57 8.17 -11.27
CA ALA A 16 6.23 8.13 -12.59
C ALA A 16 6.08 6.77 -13.30
N LYS A 17 5.96 5.66 -12.55
CA LYS A 17 5.63 4.32 -13.05
C LYS A 17 4.13 4.14 -13.40
N GLY A 18 3.29 5.16 -13.15
CA GLY A 18 1.85 5.14 -13.44
C GLY A 18 0.95 4.74 -12.28
N TYR A 19 1.48 4.57 -11.07
CA TYR A 19 0.68 4.38 -9.86
C TYR A 19 0.19 5.74 -9.36
N THR A 20 -0.91 6.22 -9.94
CA THR A 20 -1.43 7.57 -9.67
C THR A 20 -2.55 7.59 -8.65
N MET A 21 -3.18 6.45 -8.39
CA MET A 21 -4.29 6.35 -7.45
C MET A 21 -3.80 6.27 -6.01
N ASP A 22 -4.49 6.94 -5.11
CA ASP A 22 -4.29 6.83 -3.67
C ASP A 22 -5.37 5.92 -3.08
N PHE A 23 -4.92 4.84 -2.43
CA PHE A 23 -5.79 3.86 -1.78
C PHE A 23 -5.60 3.92 -0.27
N ASN A 24 -6.72 3.99 0.43
CA ASN A 24 -6.77 3.83 1.87
C ASN A 24 -7.19 2.41 2.23
N LEU A 25 -6.53 1.86 3.23
CA LEU A 25 -6.86 0.54 3.78
C LEU A 25 -8.14 0.64 4.60
N ALA A 26 -9.10 -0.24 4.32
CA ALA A 26 -10.32 -0.43 5.12
C ALA A 26 -10.35 -1.85 5.69
N PHE A 27 -11.39 -2.18 6.45
CA PHE A 27 -11.49 -3.46 7.17
C PHE A 27 -11.26 -4.67 6.25
N ASP A 28 -12.00 -4.79 5.16
CA ASP A 28 -11.97 -5.94 4.26
C ASP A 28 -11.60 -5.59 2.81
N LYS A 29 -11.28 -4.33 2.52
CA LYS A 29 -11.05 -3.83 1.15
C LYS A 29 -10.12 -2.61 1.15
N ILE A 30 -9.73 -2.16 -0.03
CA ILE A 30 -9.04 -0.88 -0.23
C ILE A 30 -9.99 0.12 -0.91
N ILE A 31 -9.93 1.38 -0.51
CA ILE A 31 -10.86 2.42 -0.97
C ILE A 31 -10.05 3.55 -1.63
N CYS A 32 -10.40 3.86 -2.88
CA CYS A 32 -9.88 5.04 -3.57
C CYS A 32 -10.85 6.20 -3.40
N ARG A 33 -10.51 7.16 -2.53
CA ARG A 33 -11.36 8.35 -2.30
C ARG A 33 -11.41 9.30 -3.49
N GLN A 34 -10.40 9.30 -4.35
CA GLN A 34 -10.35 10.22 -5.51
C GLN A 34 -11.40 9.87 -6.58
N ASN A 35 -11.77 8.60 -6.69
CA ASN A 35 -12.66 8.09 -7.74
C ASN A 35 -13.87 7.34 -7.18
N ASP A 36 -14.07 7.41 -5.86
CA ASP A 36 -15.20 6.81 -5.13
C ASP A 36 -15.45 5.32 -5.47
N PHE A 37 -14.38 4.54 -5.54
CA PHE A 37 -14.47 3.08 -5.74
C PHE A 37 -13.65 2.32 -4.69
N CYS A 38 -13.91 1.03 -4.59
CA CYS A 38 -13.16 0.12 -3.73
C CYS A 38 -12.76 -1.14 -4.48
N LEU A 39 -11.68 -1.78 -4.02
CA LEU A 39 -11.21 -3.07 -4.53
C LEU A 39 -11.10 -4.04 -3.37
N ASN A 40 -11.63 -5.23 -3.57
CA ASN A 40 -11.50 -6.33 -2.62
C ASN A 40 -10.11 -7.00 -2.73
N PRO A 41 -9.65 -7.74 -1.71
CA PRO A 41 -8.32 -8.37 -1.66
C PRO A 41 -8.03 -9.31 -2.85
N ASP A 42 -9.07 -9.83 -3.47
CA ASP A 42 -9.05 -10.69 -4.63
C ASP A 42 -9.07 -9.93 -5.97
N GLU A 43 -9.36 -8.63 -5.97
CA GLU A 43 -9.41 -7.77 -7.16
C GLU A 43 -8.09 -7.03 -7.43
N PHE A 44 -7.17 -6.99 -6.45
CA PHE A 44 -5.87 -6.36 -6.60
C PHE A 44 -4.70 -7.29 -6.21
N GLU A 45 -3.52 -6.91 -6.65
CA GLU A 45 -2.25 -7.52 -6.30
C GLU A 45 -1.25 -6.46 -5.87
N ILE A 46 -0.39 -6.83 -4.92
CA ILE A 46 0.71 -6.00 -4.44
C ILE A 46 1.87 -6.28 -5.40
N MET A 47 2.32 -5.24 -6.09
CA MET A 47 3.39 -5.33 -7.08
C MET A 47 4.76 -5.04 -6.47
N GLU A 48 4.82 -4.05 -5.57
CA GLU A 48 6.04 -3.63 -4.90
C GLU A 48 5.71 -3.24 -3.46
N THR A 49 6.67 -3.42 -2.54
CA THR A 49 6.53 -3.03 -1.13
C THR A 49 7.80 -2.33 -0.70
N TYR A 50 7.66 -1.17 -0.04
CA TYR A 50 8.75 -0.35 0.43
C TYR A 50 8.52 -0.03 1.90
N ARG A 51 9.49 -0.36 2.75
CA ARG A 51 9.47 -0.06 4.18
C ARG A 51 10.40 1.09 4.48
N PHE A 52 9.96 2.00 5.34
CA PHE A 52 10.68 3.19 5.75
C PHE A 52 10.65 3.24 7.27
N GLU A 53 11.77 3.61 7.87
CA GLU A 53 11.78 4.02 9.27
C GLU A 53 11.12 5.41 9.35
N GLY A 54 10.17 5.54 10.26
CA GLY A 54 9.37 6.74 10.46
C GLY A 54 10.27 7.91 10.79
N ALA A 55 10.03 9.05 10.12
CA ALA A 55 10.83 10.25 10.34
C ALA A 55 10.65 10.86 11.75
N THR A 56 9.60 10.44 12.47
CA THR A 56 9.19 11.05 13.75
C THR A 56 9.57 10.18 14.96
N ASP A 57 9.40 8.86 14.87
CA ASP A 57 9.78 7.91 15.92
C ASP A 57 10.55 6.75 15.26
N PRO A 58 11.76 6.41 15.72
CA PRO A 58 12.48 5.22 15.24
C PRO A 58 11.75 3.89 15.50
N GLY A 59 10.66 3.90 16.29
CA GLY A 59 9.74 2.78 16.44
C GLY A 59 8.55 2.78 15.45
N ASP A 60 8.28 3.90 14.78
CA ASP A 60 7.26 3.97 13.73
C ASP A 60 7.88 3.46 12.43
N GLU A 61 7.24 2.53 11.75
CA GLU A 61 7.63 2.12 10.40
C GLU A 61 6.51 2.53 9.44
N ASP A 62 6.84 3.21 8.36
CA ASP A 62 5.91 3.47 7.26
C ASP A 62 6.11 2.43 6.16
N VAL A 63 5.01 1.91 5.63
CA VAL A 63 5.05 0.99 4.50
C VAL A 63 4.24 1.55 3.35
N VAL A 64 4.86 1.57 2.18
CA VAL A 64 4.23 1.92 0.91
C VAL A 64 4.08 0.65 0.08
N TYR A 65 2.84 0.29 -0.22
CA TYR A 65 2.52 -0.81 -1.12
C TYR A 65 2.11 -0.24 -2.47
N ALA A 66 2.78 -0.65 -3.54
CA ALA A 66 2.31 -0.42 -4.89
C ALA A 66 1.30 -1.51 -5.24
N VAL A 67 0.09 -1.13 -5.60
CA VAL A 67 -0.99 -2.06 -5.93
C VAL A 67 -1.48 -1.86 -7.35
N ALA A 68 -1.80 -2.96 -8.00
CA ALA A 68 -2.47 -2.97 -9.29
C ALA A 68 -3.72 -3.83 -9.21
N SER A 69 -4.79 -3.42 -9.87
CA SER A 69 -5.94 -4.30 -10.10
C SER A 69 -5.51 -5.49 -10.96
N LYS A 70 -6.15 -6.64 -10.77
CA LYS A 70 -5.85 -7.85 -11.54
C LYS A 70 -6.12 -7.71 -13.04
N ASP A 71 -7.03 -6.82 -13.42
CA ASP A 71 -7.30 -6.47 -14.81
C ASP A 71 -6.24 -5.52 -15.41
N GLY A 72 -5.32 -5.01 -14.61
CA GLY A 72 -4.25 -4.08 -15.00
C GLY A 72 -4.72 -2.65 -15.30
N SER A 73 -6.03 -2.37 -15.19
CA SER A 73 -6.65 -1.08 -15.52
C SER A 73 -6.32 0.01 -14.49
N ILE A 74 -6.13 -0.38 -13.24
CA ILE A 74 -6.01 0.52 -12.09
C ILE A 74 -4.69 0.26 -11.38
N LYS A 75 -3.95 1.34 -11.13
CA LYS A 75 -2.68 1.30 -10.41
C LYS A 75 -2.65 2.40 -9.37
N GLY A 76 -2.25 2.05 -8.15
CA GLY A 76 -2.14 3.01 -7.07
C GLY A 76 -1.22 2.58 -5.97
N VAL A 77 -1.23 3.38 -4.92
CA VAL A 77 -0.37 3.22 -3.76
C VAL A 77 -1.21 3.19 -2.50
N ILE A 78 -0.79 2.37 -1.56
CA ILE A 78 -1.33 2.32 -0.21
C ILE A 78 -0.19 2.74 0.72
N THR A 79 -0.43 3.77 1.52
CA THR A 79 0.48 4.18 2.60
C THR A 79 -0.11 3.72 3.92
N SER A 80 0.68 3.02 4.73
CA SER A 80 0.23 2.51 6.02
C SER A 80 1.37 2.56 7.03
N ALA A 81 1.10 3.12 8.21
CA ALA A 81 1.98 2.98 9.36
C ALA A 81 1.90 1.52 9.84
N TYR A 82 3.02 0.80 9.71
CA TYR A 82 3.16 -0.58 10.16
C TYR A 82 2.84 -0.69 11.65
N GLY A 83 2.23 -1.80 12.07
CA GLY A 83 1.95 -2.08 13.48
C GLY A 83 0.61 -1.56 14.02
N MET A 84 0.03 -0.49 13.47
CA MET A 84 -1.21 0.09 14.03
C MET A 84 -2.50 -0.62 13.57
N TYR A 85 -2.45 -1.41 12.49
CA TYR A 85 -3.66 -1.90 11.82
C TYR A 85 -3.94 -3.39 11.98
N ALA A 86 -3.07 -4.19 12.62
CA ALA A 86 -3.29 -5.63 12.78
C ALA A 86 -4.66 -5.97 13.43
N ASP A 87 -5.18 -5.07 14.27
CA ASP A 87 -6.47 -5.23 14.95
C ASP A 87 -7.67 -4.64 14.17
N THR A 88 -7.43 -3.92 13.06
CA THR A 88 -8.46 -3.11 12.36
C THR A 88 -8.78 -3.61 10.95
N VAL A 89 -8.11 -4.67 10.50
CA VAL A 89 -8.27 -5.24 9.15
C VAL A 89 -8.54 -6.74 9.23
N SER A 90 -9.23 -7.26 8.22
CA SER A 90 -9.63 -8.66 8.15
C SER A 90 -8.39 -9.56 8.02
N SER A 91 -8.51 -10.81 8.46
CA SER A 91 -7.44 -11.80 8.33
C SER A 91 -7.00 -12.02 6.88
N GLU A 92 -7.88 -11.79 5.91
CA GLU A 92 -7.55 -11.90 4.48
C GLU A 92 -6.65 -10.76 4.02
N MET A 93 -6.96 -9.52 4.43
CA MET A 93 -6.11 -8.35 4.19
C MET A 93 -4.75 -8.53 4.87
N ILE A 94 -4.72 -8.98 6.13
CA ILE A 94 -3.46 -9.25 6.85
C ILE A 94 -2.61 -10.27 6.09
N LYS A 95 -3.21 -11.39 5.66
CA LYS A 95 -2.49 -12.38 4.85
C LYS A 95 -1.97 -11.79 3.55
N LYS A 96 -2.79 -11.04 2.82
CA LYS A 96 -2.41 -10.42 1.54
C LYS A 96 -1.20 -9.49 1.70
N LEU A 97 -1.20 -8.64 2.73
CA LEU A 97 -0.14 -7.69 3.05
C LEU A 97 1.12 -8.38 3.61
N SER A 98 0.95 -9.41 4.45
CA SER A 98 2.06 -10.13 5.08
C SER A 98 2.82 -11.04 4.11
N VAL A 99 2.16 -11.57 3.08
CA VAL A 99 2.79 -12.48 2.10
C VAL A 99 3.90 -11.80 1.29
N HIS A 100 3.90 -10.47 1.18
CA HIS A 100 4.95 -9.71 0.47
C HIS A 100 6.07 -9.18 1.39
N THR A 101 6.08 -9.59 2.66
CA THR A 101 7.13 -9.22 3.64
C THR A 101 8.30 -10.22 3.68
N ALA A 102 8.29 -11.29 2.89
CA ALA A 102 9.29 -12.37 2.94
C ALA A 102 10.56 -12.09 2.11
#